data_AF-A0A0D3JCB9-F1
#
_entry.id   AF-A0A0D3JCB9-F1
#
_cell.length_a   1.000
_cell.length_b   1.000
_cell.length_c   1.000
_cell.angle_alpha   90.00
_cell.angle_beta   90.00
_cell.angle_gamma   90.00
#
_symmetry.space_group_name_H-M   'P 1'
#
loop_
_entity.id
_entity.type
_entity.pdbx_description
1 polymer ?
#
loop_
_entity_poly.entity_id
_entity_poly.type
_entity_poly.pdbx_seq_one_letter_code
_entity_poly.pdbx_strand_id
1 'polypeptide(L)'
;MHSAHHFLWGRPDLALRCEPYFERVRAQARRHTRVAQRYRGVRWPKMAGPPQLMPAIGDAVEPAGAPLFDGPGGAGPLIVWEQVHPIVFAELAYRSAPDAATATVERHNRTVHDSADFMADFVLAPLPPSEPHACLPLGPPLWTAEVESNEGRPASDATSQNPTFELVYWRFGLTLAARWRRRLGLPPVPAWQEVLARLCKPTARPLRGVPGAPPGYRPYERSSDAALISNGVAPQLFAAAFAPGERLGADAAALRNTLGATIAALLRNLPWGSDAAMYAMAAARLGNASLAASILADPDGLWSRRFAPSGHYANAFLPVYLPANGALLAAVAFMAGGWDGDGGRPAPGFPRDGSWTVRAEGFSKYF
;
A
#
# COMPACT_ATOMS: atom_id res chain seq x y z
N MET A 1 -6.27 5.38 -0.02
CA MET A 1 -6.17 4.46 -1.18
C MET A 1 -7.49 3.85 -1.60
N HIS A 2 -8.42 3.51 -0.70
CA HIS A 2 -9.66 2.84 -1.14
C HIS A 2 -10.52 3.64 -2.13
N SER A 3 -10.44 4.97 -2.15
CA SER A 3 -11.10 5.83 -3.17
C SER A 3 -10.33 5.95 -4.50
N ALA A 4 -9.10 5.40 -4.60
CA ALA A 4 -8.24 5.53 -5.77
C ALA A 4 -8.84 4.86 -7.03
N HIS A 5 -9.72 3.86 -6.84
CA HIS A 5 -10.43 3.21 -7.92
C HIS A 5 -11.20 4.21 -8.79
N HIS A 6 -11.72 5.32 -8.25
CA HIS A 6 -12.42 6.32 -9.06
C HIS A 6 -11.56 6.91 -10.17
N PHE A 7 -10.25 7.10 -9.97
CA PHE A 7 -9.34 7.50 -11.04
C PHE A 7 -9.25 6.45 -12.15
N LEU A 8 -9.20 5.17 -11.76
CA LEU A 8 -9.10 4.05 -12.69
C LEU A 8 -10.38 3.83 -13.47
N TRP A 9 -11.52 4.25 -12.94
CA TRP A 9 -12.83 4.18 -13.59
C TRP A 9 -13.19 5.46 -14.37
N GLY A 10 -12.24 6.38 -14.58
CA GLY A 10 -12.49 7.62 -15.32
C GLY A 10 -13.41 8.61 -14.59
N ARG A 11 -13.45 8.56 -13.25
CA ARG A 11 -14.26 9.42 -12.38
C ARG A 11 -13.42 10.20 -11.37
N PRO A 12 -12.39 10.94 -11.82
CA PRO A 12 -11.45 11.63 -10.92
C PRO A 12 -12.16 12.61 -9.97
N ASP A 13 -13.27 13.21 -10.41
CA ASP A 13 -14.07 14.14 -9.61
C ASP A 13 -14.53 13.54 -8.27
N LEU A 14 -14.85 12.24 -8.23
CA LEU A 14 -15.29 11.55 -7.01
C LEU A 14 -14.13 11.34 -6.04
N ALA A 15 -12.94 10.97 -6.54
CA ALA A 15 -11.75 10.84 -5.71
C ALA A 15 -11.31 12.19 -5.13
N LEU A 16 -11.29 13.24 -5.96
CA LEU A 16 -10.80 14.57 -5.59
C LEU A 16 -11.64 15.25 -4.51
N ARG A 17 -12.87 14.80 -4.22
CA ARG A 17 -13.66 15.24 -3.07
C ARG A 17 -12.98 14.98 -1.73
N CYS A 18 -12.15 13.94 -1.64
CA CYS A 18 -11.41 13.62 -0.42
C CYS A 18 -10.18 14.52 -0.22
N GLU A 19 -9.65 15.10 -1.28
CA GLU A 19 -8.36 15.78 -1.27
C GLU A 19 -8.25 16.98 -0.32
N PRO A 20 -9.27 17.85 -0.15
CA PRO A 20 -9.17 18.98 0.77
C PRO A 20 -8.88 18.56 2.22
N TYR A 21 -9.08 17.29 2.56
CA TYR A 21 -8.64 16.72 3.84
C TYR A 21 -7.15 16.96 4.12
N PHE A 22 -6.26 16.70 3.14
CA PHE A 22 -4.82 16.77 3.37
C PHE A 22 -4.39 18.19 3.75
N GLU A 23 -4.91 19.21 3.05
CA GLU A 23 -4.60 20.61 3.40
C GLU A 23 -5.20 21.00 4.76
N ARG A 24 -6.45 20.59 5.05
CA ARG A 24 -7.10 20.90 6.34
C ARG A 24 -6.31 20.40 7.55
N VAL A 25 -5.73 19.20 7.49
CA VAL A 25 -5.01 18.61 8.64
C VAL A 25 -3.51 18.90 8.63
N ARG A 26 -2.98 19.44 7.52
CA ARG A 26 -1.54 19.56 7.26
C ARG A 26 -0.77 20.24 8.38
N ALA A 27 -1.23 21.40 8.85
CA ALA A 27 -0.51 22.19 9.84
C ALA A 27 -0.40 21.47 11.19
N GLN A 28 -1.50 20.85 11.64
CA GLN A 28 -1.53 20.04 12.86
C GLN A 28 -0.67 18.79 12.71
N ALA A 29 -0.77 18.09 11.57
CA ALA A 29 0.02 16.91 11.25
C ALA A 29 1.52 17.20 11.30
N ARG A 30 1.96 18.26 10.60
CA ARG A 30 3.34 18.74 10.60
C ARG A 30 3.82 19.08 12.01
N ARG A 31 2.98 19.75 12.82
CA ARG A 31 3.31 20.06 14.22
C ARG A 31 3.48 18.79 15.03
N HIS A 32 2.58 17.83 14.92
CA HIS A 32 2.65 16.56 15.64
C HIS A 32 3.89 15.75 15.25
N THR A 33 4.15 15.58 13.95
CA THR A 33 5.36 14.91 13.43
C THR A 33 6.63 15.53 13.99
N ARG A 34 6.73 16.86 14.03
CA ARG A 34 7.91 17.57 14.55
C ARG A 34 8.03 17.53 16.08
N VAL A 35 6.94 17.73 16.81
CA VAL A 35 6.98 17.95 18.27
C VAL A 35 6.88 16.63 19.02
N ALA A 36 5.97 15.74 18.62
CA ALA A 36 5.76 14.47 19.32
C ALA A 36 6.70 13.39 18.78
N GLN A 37 6.85 13.29 17.46
CA GLN A 37 7.58 12.18 16.82
C GLN A 37 9.02 12.53 16.43
N ARG A 38 9.39 13.81 16.46
CA ARG A 38 10.74 14.33 16.15
C ARG A 38 11.23 14.03 14.74
N TYR A 39 10.31 13.84 13.79
CA TYR A 39 10.62 13.71 12.36
C TYR A 39 10.36 15.01 11.60
N ARG A 40 10.96 15.13 10.42
CA ARG A 40 10.68 16.14 9.39
C ARG A 40 9.43 15.76 8.57
N GLY A 41 9.00 16.68 7.72
CA GLY A 41 7.85 16.47 6.81
C GLY A 41 6.52 16.40 7.54
N VAL A 42 5.60 15.60 6.99
CA VAL A 42 4.28 15.34 7.55
C VAL A 42 4.02 13.84 7.56
N ARG A 43 3.84 13.29 8.76
CA ARG A 43 3.23 11.98 8.96
C ARG A 43 1.71 12.17 8.97
N TRP A 44 1.02 11.51 8.05
CA TRP A 44 -0.44 11.52 7.97
C TRP A 44 -1.03 10.51 8.97
N PRO A 45 -2.13 10.83 9.67
CA PRO A 45 -2.71 9.87 10.61
C PRO A 45 -3.27 8.65 9.85
N LYS A 46 -3.16 7.46 10.44
CA LYS A 46 -3.71 6.22 9.88
C LYS A 46 -5.24 6.21 9.95
N MET A 47 -5.77 6.72 11.05
CA MET A 47 -7.20 6.87 11.28
C MET A 47 -7.49 8.32 11.65
N ALA A 48 -8.38 8.97 10.92
CA ALA A 48 -8.78 10.33 11.22
C ALA A 48 -10.31 10.42 11.32
N GLY A 49 -10.76 11.25 12.24
CA GLY A 49 -12.17 11.49 12.50
C GLY A 49 -12.47 12.98 12.68
N PRO A 50 -13.74 13.36 12.72
CA PRO A 50 -14.14 14.72 13.00
C PRO A 50 -13.79 15.11 14.45
N PRO A 51 -13.29 16.35 14.67
CA PRO A 51 -12.88 16.87 15.99
C PRO A 51 -13.85 16.59 17.14
N GLN A 52 -15.15 16.65 16.84
CA GLN A 52 -16.24 16.68 17.81
C GLN A 52 -16.56 15.31 18.42
N LEU A 53 -15.99 14.22 17.88
CA LEU A 53 -16.36 12.86 18.26
C LEU A 53 -15.39 12.20 19.25
N MET A 54 -14.43 12.91 19.87
CA MET A 54 -13.46 12.28 20.79
C MET A 54 -13.24 13.00 22.11
N PRO A 55 -13.09 12.24 23.22
CA PRO A 55 -12.70 12.79 24.52
C PRO A 55 -11.20 13.15 24.55
N ALA A 56 -10.85 14.16 25.35
CA ALA A 56 -9.48 14.63 25.53
C ALA A 56 -8.53 13.48 25.93
N ILE A 57 -7.39 13.38 25.26
CA ILE A 57 -6.28 12.52 25.70
C ILE A 57 -5.42 13.35 26.65
N GLY A 58 -5.60 13.14 27.96
CA GLY A 58 -4.90 13.87 29.04
C GLY A 58 -5.49 15.25 29.35
N ASP A 59 -4.82 15.99 30.24
CA ASP A 59 -5.25 17.33 30.71
C ASP A 59 -5.10 18.44 29.65
N ALA A 60 -4.63 18.10 28.45
CA ALA A 60 -4.53 19.02 27.33
C ALA A 60 -5.88 19.05 26.59
N VAL A 61 -6.67 20.08 26.87
CA VAL A 61 -7.78 20.48 26.01
C VAL A 61 -7.20 20.93 24.67
N GLU A 62 -7.16 20.03 23.68
CA GLU A 62 -7.01 20.43 22.29
C GLU A 62 -8.22 21.35 21.97
N PRO A 63 -7.99 22.54 21.38
CA PRO A 63 -9.06 23.50 21.16
C PRO A 63 -10.19 22.89 20.33
N ALA A 64 -11.43 23.15 20.75
CA ALA A 64 -12.63 22.73 20.04
C ALA A 64 -12.53 23.07 18.54
N GLY A 65 -12.45 22.04 17.69
CA GLY A 65 -12.27 22.18 16.24
C GLY A 65 -10.99 21.58 15.65
N ALA A 66 -10.07 21.04 16.46
CA ALA A 66 -8.88 20.33 15.98
C ALA A 66 -9.21 18.92 15.45
N PRO A 67 -8.89 18.56 14.20
CA PRO A 67 -9.16 17.23 13.67
C PRO A 67 -8.48 16.15 14.51
N LEU A 68 -9.13 15.00 14.59
CA LEU A 68 -8.56 13.87 15.30
C LEU A 68 -7.30 13.39 14.64
N PHE A 69 -6.24 13.33 15.44
CA PHE A 69 -4.93 12.88 15.01
C PHE A 69 -4.69 11.48 15.58
N ASP A 70 -4.96 10.47 14.75
CA ASP A 70 -5.04 9.04 15.09
C ASP A 70 -6.21 8.70 16.01
N GLY A 71 -7.31 8.21 15.41
CA GLY A 71 -8.49 7.72 16.11
C GLY A 71 -8.18 6.59 17.12
N PRO A 72 -9.12 6.27 18.03
CA PRO A 72 -8.87 5.32 19.11
C PRO A 72 -8.63 3.93 18.53
N GLY A 73 -7.37 3.49 18.58
CA GLY A 73 -6.94 2.15 18.25
C GLY A 73 -5.43 2.05 18.40
N GLY A 74 -4.96 1.07 19.18
CA GLY A 74 -3.55 0.95 19.57
C GLY A 74 -2.57 0.76 18.41
N ALA A 75 -3.09 0.43 17.22
CA ALA A 75 -2.33 0.11 16.02
C ALA A 75 -1.85 1.32 15.21
N GLY A 76 -2.71 2.34 15.08
CA GLY A 76 -2.53 3.45 14.13
C GLY A 76 -1.17 4.13 14.21
N PRO A 77 -0.69 4.49 15.42
CA PRO A 77 0.59 5.18 15.59
C PRO A 77 1.84 4.39 15.19
N LEU A 78 1.73 3.09 14.89
CA LEU A 78 2.87 2.24 14.51
C LEU A 78 2.83 1.81 13.04
N ILE A 79 1.70 1.99 12.37
CA ILE A 79 1.55 1.72 10.93
C ILE A 79 2.10 2.92 10.14
N VAL A 80 2.80 2.65 9.03
CA VAL A 80 3.40 3.70 8.18
C VAL A 80 3.22 3.51 6.68
N TRP A 81 2.70 2.38 6.20
CA TRP A 81 2.59 2.16 4.75
C TRP A 81 1.61 3.14 4.07
N GLU A 82 0.69 3.73 4.82
CA GLU A 82 -0.23 4.76 4.35
C GLU A 82 0.46 6.10 4.01
N GLN A 83 1.69 6.32 4.45
CA GLN A 83 2.44 7.56 4.19
C GLN A 83 2.77 7.75 2.71
N VAL A 84 2.78 6.66 1.95
CA VAL A 84 2.95 6.64 0.49
C VAL A 84 1.65 7.06 -0.24
N HIS A 85 0.49 6.85 0.39
CA HIS A 85 -0.83 7.05 -0.24
C HIS A 85 -1.07 8.45 -0.82
N PRO A 86 -0.70 9.55 -0.15
CA PRO A 86 -0.93 10.89 -0.69
C PRO A 86 -0.11 11.14 -1.96
N ILE A 87 1.09 10.58 -2.07
CA ILE A 87 1.93 10.67 -3.27
C ILE A 87 1.30 9.89 -4.42
N VAL A 88 0.83 8.67 -4.14
CA VAL A 88 0.17 7.83 -5.15
C VAL A 88 -1.15 8.46 -5.61
N PHE A 89 -1.94 9.00 -4.69
CA PHE A 89 -3.17 9.71 -4.99
C PHE A 89 -2.91 10.93 -5.90
N ALA A 90 -1.89 11.72 -5.57
CA ALA A 90 -1.48 12.86 -6.39
C ALA A 90 -1.03 12.41 -7.80
N GLU A 91 -0.27 11.32 -7.92
CA GLU A 91 0.14 10.80 -9.23
C GLU A 91 -1.06 10.30 -10.05
N LEU A 92 -2.06 9.65 -9.43
CA LEU A 92 -3.30 9.27 -10.13
C LEU A 92 -4.10 10.50 -10.58
N ALA A 93 -4.18 11.53 -9.75
CA ALA A 93 -4.82 12.80 -10.11
C ALA A 93 -4.12 13.45 -11.31
N TYR A 94 -2.78 13.51 -11.28
CA TYR A 94 -1.97 14.02 -12.39
C TYR A 94 -2.21 13.26 -13.69
N ARG A 95 -2.23 11.92 -13.63
CA ARG A 95 -2.46 11.06 -14.81
C ARG A 95 -3.88 11.18 -15.37
N SER A 96 -4.84 11.57 -14.53
CA SER A 96 -6.26 11.70 -14.92
C SER A 96 -6.60 13.09 -15.47
N ALA A 97 -5.66 14.02 -15.51
CA ALA A 97 -5.87 15.41 -15.92
C ALA A 97 -4.75 15.92 -16.86
N PRO A 98 -4.58 15.33 -18.05
CA PRO A 98 -3.49 15.70 -18.97
C PRO A 98 -3.52 17.19 -19.36
N ASP A 99 -4.70 17.76 -19.55
CA ASP A 99 -4.87 19.18 -19.94
C ASP A 99 -4.64 20.17 -18.78
N ALA A 100 -4.60 19.67 -17.54
CA ALA A 100 -4.37 20.48 -16.34
C ALA A 100 -3.10 20.07 -15.58
N ALA A 101 -2.17 19.37 -16.26
CA ALA A 101 -0.99 18.76 -15.65
C ALA A 101 -0.19 19.71 -14.75
N THR A 102 0.09 20.94 -15.22
CA THR A 102 0.80 21.96 -14.43
C THR A 102 0.04 22.36 -13.17
N ALA A 103 -1.26 22.66 -13.31
CA ALA A 103 -2.10 23.04 -12.17
C ALA A 103 -2.22 21.89 -11.14
N THR A 104 -2.31 20.63 -11.60
CA THR A 104 -2.29 19.47 -10.71
C THR A 104 -0.96 19.35 -9.97
N VAL A 105 0.17 19.55 -10.67
CA VAL A 105 1.49 19.51 -10.03
C VAL A 105 1.62 20.60 -8.97
N GLU A 106 1.21 21.83 -9.26
CA GLU A 106 1.25 22.95 -8.30
C GLU A 106 0.38 22.70 -7.08
N ARG A 107 -0.83 22.16 -7.29
CA ARG A 107 -1.81 21.91 -6.25
C ARG A 107 -1.37 20.85 -5.24
N HIS A 108 -0.78 19.75 -5.71
CA HIS A 108 -0.42 18.62 -4.84
C HIS A 108 1.04 18.62 -4.37
N ASN A 109 1.91 19.51 -4.89
CA ASN A 109 3.34 19.45 -4.58
C ASN A 109 3.66 19.49 -3.09
N ARG A 110 2.90 20.24 -2.28
CA ARG A 110 3.14 20.38 -0.85
C ARG A 110 2.92 19.06 -0.15
N THR A 111 1.79 18.40 -0.42
CA THR A 111 1.46 17.08 0.12
C THR A 111 2.51 16.05 -0.31
N VAL A 112 2.93 16.06 -1.57
CA VAL A 112 3.94 15.12 -2.09
C VAL A 112 5.29 15.32 -1.40
N HIS A 113 5.77 16.56 -1.32
CA HIS A 113 7.05 16.87 -0.69
C HIS A 113 7.02 16.64 0.82
N ASP A 114 5.93 17.02 1.49
CA ASP A 114 5.75 16.81 2.93
C ASP A 114 5.75 15.31 3.30
N SER A 115 5.06 14.48 2.51
CA SER A 115 5.11 13.02 2.65
C SER A 115 6.53 12.50 2.45
N ALA A 116 7.21 12.92 1.38
CA ALA A 116 8.54 12.43 1.04
C ALA A 116 9.60 12.84 2.07
N ASP A 117 9.49 14.04 2.65
CA ASP A 117 10.36 14.49 3.74
C ASP A 117 10.21 13.63 4.98
N PHE A 118 8.97 13.29 5.38
CA PHE A 118 8.76 12.35 6.48
C PHE A 118 9.32 10.98 6.14
N MET A 119 9.02 10.48 4.94
CA MET A 119 9.46 9.17 4.50
C MET A 119 10.98 9.01 4.50
N ALA A 120 11.70 10.07 4.12
CA ALA A 120 13.17 10.06 4.12
C ALA A 120 13.78 10.21 5.51
N ASP A 121 13.07 10.84 6.45
CA ASP A 121 13.55 11.04 7.83
C ASP A 121 13.21 9.87 8.76
N PHE A 122 12.23 9.05 8.37
CA PHE A 122 11.74 7.93 9.16
C PHE A 122 12.62 6.67 9.07
N VAL A 123 13.46 6.54 8.03
CA VAL A 123 14.37 5.39 7.93
C VAL A 123 15.42 5.41 9.05
N LEU A 124 15.79 4.24 9.56
CA LEU A 124 16.78 4.15 10.63
C LEU A 124 18.20 4.35 10.08
N ALA A 125 19.13 4.70 10.97
CA ALA A 125 20.55 4.71 10.65
C ALA A 125 21.01 3.31 10.17
N PRO A 126 22.05 3.24 9.31
CA PRO A 126 22.60 1.97 8.85
C PRO A 126 22.98 1.06 10.03
N LEU A 127 22.70 -0.24 9.90
CA LEU A 127 23.08 -1.22 10.92
C LEU A 127 24.61 -1.33 11.06
N PRO A 128 25.14 -1.73 12.24
CA PRO A 128 26.57 -1.84 12.47
C PRO A 128 27.27 -2.80 11.49
N PRO A 129 28.56 -2.59 11.19
CA PRO A 129 29.31 -3.33 10.16
C PRO A 129 29.46 -4.85 10.37
N SER A 130 29.07 -5.38 11.52
CA SER A 130 29.14 -6.81 11.87
C SER A 130 28.09 -7.65 11.14
N GLU A 131 27.06 -7.04 10.55
CA GLU A 131 26.14 -7.69 9.63
C GLU A 131 26.35 -7.10 8.22
N PRO A 132 26.26 -7.90 7.14
CA PRO A 132 26.60 -7.45 5.79
C PRO A 132 25.53 -6.51 5.22
N HIS A 133 25.36 -5.30 5.76
CA HIS A 133 24.27 -4.38 5.39
C HIS A 133 24.68 -2.89 5.44
N ALA A 134 25.25 -2.38 4.35
CA ALA A 134 25.42 -0.94 4.10
C ALA A 134 24.09 -0.22 3.72
N CYS A 135 22.93 -0.77 4.10
CA CYS A 135 21.60 -0.27 3.74
C CYS A 135 20.89 0.45 4.89
N LEU A 136 19.90 1.28 4.56
CA LEU A 136 19.02 1.98 5.50
C LEU A 136 17.77 1.14 5.74
N PRO A 137 17.56 0.60 6.95
CA PRO A 137 16.40 -0.24 7.21
C PRO A 137 15.14 0.56 7.53
N LEU A 138 13.99 -0.03 7.22
CA LEU A 138 12.72 0.31 7.87
C LEU A 138 12.59 -0.61 9.08
N GLY A 139 12.42 -0.05 10.28
CA GLY A 139 12.51 -0.86 11.48
C GLY A 139 11.73 -0.29 12.66
N PRO A 140 11.84 -0.94 13.82
CA PRO A 140 10.97 -0.68 14.95
C PRO A 140 11.14 0.75 15.53
N PRO A 141 10.08 1.33 16.12
CA PRO A 141 8.75 0.74 16.29
C PRO A 141 7.92 0.85 15.00
N LEU A 142 7.59 -0.28 14.38
CA LEU A 142 6.88 -0.35 13.10
C LEU A 142 5.95 -1.55 13.10
N TRP A 143 4.69 -1.30 12.77
CA TRP A 143 3.73 -2.34 12.44
C TRP A 143 3.67 -2.49 10.94
N THR A 144 3.84 -3.72 10.49
CA THR A 144 3.71 -4.06 9.08
C THR A 144 2.24 -4.10 8.70
N ALA A 145 1.93 -4.04 7.41
CA ALA A 145 0.58 -4.23 6.88
C ALA A 145 -0.06 -5.56 7.32
N GLU A 146 0.74 -6.51 7.81
CA GLU A 146 0.28 -7.73 8.48
C GLU A 146 -0.63 -7.46 9.68
N VAL A 147 -0.28 -6.48 10.52
CA VAL A 147 -0.88 -6.27 11.84
C VAL A 147 -2.25 -5.61 11.76
N GLU A 148 -2.67 -5.08 10.60
CA GLU A 148 -4.07 -4.71 10.41
C GLU A 148 -4.98 -5.89 10.77
N SER A 149 -4.57 -7.14 10.50
CA SER A 149 -5.32 -8.36 10.85
C SER A 149 -5.28 -8.79 12.34
N ASN A 150 -4.61 -8.05 13.23
CA ASN A 150 -4.20 -8.56 14.54
C ASN A 150 -4.35 -7.53 15.69
N GLU A 151 -5.44 -6.77 15.70
CA GLU A 151 -5.81 -5.93 16.87
C GLU A 151 -5.72 -6.77 18.16
N GLY A 152 -4.67 -6.55 18.97
CA GLY A 152 -4.51 -7.17 20.28
C GLY A 152 -3.29 -8.07 20.53
N ARG A 153 -2.29 -8.19 19.63
CA ARG A 153 -1.02 -8.89 19.97
C ARG A 153 0.24 -8.01 19.92
N PRO A 154 1.06 -7.99 21.00
CA PRO A 154 2.25 -7.14 21.13
C PRO A 154 3.51 -7.64 20.41
N ALA A 155 3.46 -8.71 19.61
CA ALA A 155 4.68 -9.43 19.21
C ALA A 155 5.56 -8.72 18.14
N SER A 156 5.12 -7.63 17.50
CA SER A 156 5.77 -7.12 16.28
C SER A 156 6.34 -5.69 16.35
N ASP A 157 5.93 -4.82 17.27
CA ASP A 157 6.39 -3.42 17.28
C ASP A 157 7.90 -3.27 17.49
N ALA A 158 8.48 -4.00 18.45
CA ALA A 158 9.88 -3.86 18.82
C ALA A 158 10.85 -4.65 17.93
N THR A 159 10.35 -5.53 17.05
CA THR A 159 11.21 -6.45 16.28
C THR A 159 10.94 -6.48 14.78
N SER A 160 9.83 -5.93 14.29
CA SER A 160 9.55 -5.87 12.86
C SER A 160 10.54 -4.95 12.14
N GLN A 161 11.29 -5.55 11.23
CA GLN A 161 12.30 -4.88 10.43
C GLN A 161 12.20 -5.34 8.99
N ASN A 162 12.42 -4.39 8.07
CA ASN A 162 12.48 -4.56 6.63
C ASN A 162 11.30 -5.35 6.06
N PRO A 163 10.05 -4.88 6.26
CA PRO A 163 8.89 -5.54 5.68
C PRO A 163 8.92 -5.45 4.15
N THR A 164 8.63 -6.56 3.47
CA THR A 164 8.78 -6.65 2.00
C THR A 164 7.90 -5.62 1.28
N PHE A 165 6.63 -5.50 1.69
CA PHE A 165 5.69 -4.55 1.08
C PHE A 165 6.12 -3.11 1.28
N GLU A 166 6.39 -2.74 2.52
CA GLU A 166 6.78 -1.41 2.91
C GLU A 166 8.06 -0.98 2.20
N LEU A 167 9.10 -1.83 2.13
CA LEU A 167 10.33 -1.48 1.42
C LEU A 167 10.09 -1.16 -0.06
N VAL A 168 9.25 -1.94 -0.74
CA VAL A 168 8.91 -1.72 -2.15
C VAL A 168 8.06 -0.46 -2.31
N TYR A 169 7.04 -0.30 -1.47
CA TYR A 169 6.10 0.80 -1.57
C TYR A 169 6.73 2.14 -1.16
N TRP A 170 7.64 2.14 -0.19
CA TRP A 170 8.42 3.30 0.22
C TRP A 170 9.30 3.81 -0.92
N ARG A 171 10.01 2.89 -1.57
CA ARG A 171 10.83 3.21 -2.74
C ARG A 171 9.98 3.75 -3.89
N PHE A 172 8.79 3.18 -4.10
CA PHE A 172 7.84 3.67 -5.09
C PHE A 172 7.43 5.13 -4.81
N GLY A 173 7.01 5.42 -3.58
CA GLY A 173 6.61 6.76 -3.16
C GLY A 173 7.71 7.80 -3.34
N LEU A 174 8.93 7.51 -2.87
CA LEU A 174 10.07 8.43 -3.04
C LEU A 174 10.47 8.61 -4.51
N THR A 175 10.34 7.57 -5.34
CA THR A 175 10.59 7.66 -6.79
C THR A 175 9.58 8.59 -7.46
N LEU A 176 8.29 8.48 -7.08
CA LEU A 176 7.25 9.41 -7.53
C LEU A 176 7.53 10.84 -7.05
N ALA A 177 7.84 11.04 -5.77
CA ALA A 177 8.15 12.37 -5.24
C ALA A 177 9.35 13.03 -5.97
N ALA A 178 10.40 12.26 -6.27
CA ALA A 178 11.51 12.74 -7.08
C ALA A 178 11.10 13.11 -8.52
N ARG A 179 10.14 12.39 -9.11
CA ARG A 179 9.54 12.76 -10.41
C ARG A 179 8.76 14.07 -10.32
N TRP A 180 8.00 14.28 -9.24
CA TRP A 180 7.26 15.52 -9.02
C TRP A 180 8.17 16.74 -8.93
N ARG A 181 9.31 16.63 -8.25
CA ARG A 181 10.31 17.71 -8.23
C ARG A 181 10.84 18.07 -9.61
N ARG A 182 11.13 17.06 -10.44
CA ARG A 182 11.55 17.28 -11.83
C ARG A 182 10.49 18.00 -12.65
N ARG A 183 9.20 17.69 -12.46
CA ARG A 183 8.08 18.40 -13.12
C ARG A 183 8.02 19.87 -12.74
N LEU A 184 8.46 20.23 -11.52
CA LEU A 184 8.54 21.60 -11.03
C LEU A 184 9.87 22.31 -11.38
N GLY A 185 10.79 21.65 -12.08
CA GLY A 185 12.14 22.19 -12.32
C GLY A 185 12.99 22.35 -11.06
N LEU A 186 12.63 21.66 -9.97
CA LEU A 186 13.34 21.76 -8.68
C LEU A 186 14.51 20.75 -8.61
N PRO A 187 15.63 21.11 -7.95
CA PRO A 187 16.77 20.22 -7.80
C PRO A 187 16.41 18.99 -6.93
N PRO A 188 17.07 17.83 -7.10
CA PRO A 188 16.86 16.67 -6.22
C PRO A 188 17.10 17.00 -4.74
N VAL A 189 16.35 16.37 -3.82
CA VAL A 189 16.61 16.47 -2.37
C VAL A 189 17.62 15.39 -1.98
N PRO A 190 18.81 15.75 -1.45
CA PRO A 190 19.88 14.78 -1.15
C PRO A 190 19.42 13.65 -0.23
N ALA A 191 18.68 13.96 0.83
CA ALA A 191 18.16 12.94 1.76
C ALA A 191 17.26 11.91 1.07
N TRP A 192 16.39 12.33 0.14
CA TRP A 192 15.53 11.40 -0.59
C TRP A 192 16.34 10.51 -1.53
N GLN A 193 17.38 11.06 -2.16
CA GLN A 193 18.28 10.30 -3.03
C GLN A 193 19.10 9.28 -2.24
N GLU A 194 19.55 9.64 -1.04
CA GLU A 194 20.25 8.71 -0.15
C GLU A 194 19.35 7.52 0.20
N VAL A 195 18.10 7.77 0.61
CA VAL A 195 17.15 6.68 0.89
C VAL A 195 16.87 5.85 -0.36
N LEU A 196 16.65 6.47 -1.52
CA LEU A 196 16.45 5.73 -2.77
C LEU A 196 17.65 4.86 -3.16
N ALA A 197 18.88 5.29 -2.85
CA ALA A 197 20.10 4.54 -3.14
C ALA A 197 20.36 3.42 -2.13
N ARG A 198 20.05 3.67 -0.84
CA ARG A 198 20.53 2.84 0.27
C ARG A 198 19.43 2.11 1.02
N LEU A 199 18.14 2.41 0.84
CA LEU A 199 17.06 1.67 1.48
C LEU A 199 17.24 0.17 1.24
N CYS A 200 17.09 -0.65 2.28
CA CYS A 200 17.24 -2.09 2.15
C CYS A 200 16.30 -2.66 1.07
N LYS A 201 16.72 -3.77 0.46
CA LYS A 201 15.91 -4.47 -0.54
C LYS A 201 15.23 -5.68 0.12
N PRO A 202 14.01 -6.04 -0.31
CA PRO A 202 13.42 -7.30 0.11
C PRO A 202 14.36 -8.46 -0.21
N THR A 203 14.57 -9.35 0.75
CA THR A 203 15.48 -10.49 0.57
C THR A 203 14.67 -11.78 0.47
N ALA A 204 14.83 -12.50 -0.64
CA ALA A 204 14.21 -13.81 -0.82
C ALA A 204 14.90 -14.83 0.10
N ARG A 205 14.11 -15.69 0.73
CA ARG A 205 14.58 -16.72 1.68
C ARG A 205 13.95 -18.08 1.35
N PRO A 206 14.57 -19.20 1.75
CA PRO A 206 13.93 -20.50 1.70
C PRO A 206 12.58 -20.50 2.44
N LEU A 207 11.60 -21.16 1.84
CA LEU A 207 10.24 -21.28 2.32
C LEU A 207 10.11 -22.54 3.21
N ARG A 208 10.19 -22.40 4.54
CA ARG A 208 9.97 -23.55 5.44
C ARG A 208 8.50 -24.00 5.39
N GLY A 209 8.27 -25.31 5.43
CA GLY A 209 6.94 -25.91 5.32
C GLY A 209 6.50 -26.24 3.90
N VAL A 210 7.28 -25.85 2.88
CA VAL A 210 7.09 -26.26 1.48
C VAL A 210 8.39 -26.91 0.97
N PRO A 211 8.69 -28.18 1.32
CA PRO A 211 9.92 -28.84 0.92
C PRO A 211 10.13 -28.80 -0.60
N GLY A 212 11.33 -28.41 -1.04
CA GLY A 212 11.68 -28.29 -2.46
C GLY A 212 11.17 -27.03 -3.16
N ALA A 213 10.46 -26.13 -2.47
CA ALA A 213 10.04 -24.87 -3.07
C ALA A 213 11.22 -23.91 -3.28
N PRO A 214 11.27 -23.20 -4.42
CA PRO A 214 12.24 -22.14 -4.63
C PRO A 214 12.05 -20.97 -3.64
N PRO A 215 13.09 -20.17 -3.37
CA PRO A 215 13.02 -19.06 -2.41
C PRO A 215 11.91 -18.07 -2.74
N GLY A 216 11.26 -17.55 -1.69
CA GLY A 216 10.22 -16.53 -1.79
C GLY A 216 10.40 -15.44 -0.75
N TYR A 217 9.44 -14.53 -0.66
CA TYR A 217 9.42 -13.44 0.28
C TYR A 217 8.65 -13.78 1.54
N ARG A 218 9.21 -13.33 2.67
CA ARG A 218 8.54 -13.29 3.96
C ARG A 218 7.87 -11.92 4.16
N PRO A 219 6.89 -11.81 5.07
CA PRO A 219 6.28 -10.53 5.43
C PRO A 219 7.32 -9.49 5.86
N TYR A 220 8.28 -9.87 6.71
CA TYR A 220 9.38 -9.01 7.17
C TYR A 220 10.63 -9.83 7.51
N GLU A 221 11.79 -9.17 7.60
CA GLU A 221 13.10 -9.83 7.67
C GLU A 221 13.26 -10.72 8.90
N ARG A 222 12.80 -10.23 10.06
CA ARG A 222 12.88 -10.95 11.35
C ARG A 222 11.65 -11.82 11.64
N SER A 223 10.77 -12.03 10.66
CA SER A 223 9.62 -12.91 10.87
C SER A 223 10.12 -14.34 11.08
N SER A 224 9.45 -15.10 11.95
CA SER A 224 9.79 -16.51 12.16
C SER A 224 9.77 -17.27 10.83
N ASP A 225 10.62 -18.29 10.69
CA ASP A 225 10.77 -19.06 9.45
C ASP A 225 9.45 -19.66 8.93
N ALA A 226 8.45 -19.84 9.80
CA ALA A 226 7.14 -20.40 9.47
C ALA A 226 6.11 -19.37 8.95
N ALA A 227 6.41 -18.08 8.97
CA ALA A 227 5.43 -17.01 8.74
C ALA A 227 5.32 -16.59 7.25
N LEU A 228 5.08 -17.52 6.32
CA LEU A 228 4.75 -17.15 4.93
C LEU A 228 3.38 -16.48 4.81
N ILE A 229 2.46 -17.02 5.61
CA ILE A 229 1.17 -16.43 5.89
C ILE A 229 1.21 -16.14 7.37
N SER A 230 0.96 -14.90 7.73
CA SER A 230 0.83 -14.53 9.12
C SER A 230 -0.55 -13.94 9.33
N ASN A 231 -1.27 -14.46 10.32
CA ASN A 231 -2.65 -14.07 10.64
C ASN A 231 -3.62 -14.09 9.43
N GLY A 232 -3.40 -14.99 8.47
CA GLY A 232 -4.25 -15.11 7.28
C GLY A 232 -3.94 -14.12 6.16
N VAL A 233 -2.89 -13.29 6.29
CA VAL A 233 -2.43 -12.38 5.23
C VAL A 233 -1.01 -12.69 4.77
N ALA A 234 -0.71 -12.30 3.53
CA ALA A 234 0.63 -12.28 2.95
C ALA A 234 0.91 -10.88 2.37
N PRO A 235 1.20 -9.87 3.22
CA PRO A 235 1.37 -8.49 2.79
C PRO A 235 2.51 -8.33 1.78
N GLN A 236 3.52 -9.20 1.79
CA GLN A 236 4.59 -9.20 0.79
C GLN A 236 4.08 -9.32 -0.66
N LEU A 237 2.90 -9.91 -0.91
CA LEU A 237 2.29 -9.93 -2.23
C LEU A 237 1.69 -8.57 -2.64
N PHE A 238 1.37 -7.70 -1.68
CA PHE A 238 0.89 -6.34 -1.95
C PHE A 238 1.97 -5.50 -2.64
N ALA A 239 3.24 -5.85 -2.50
CA ALA A 239 4.34 -5.25 -3.24
C ALA A 239 4.15 -5.34 -4.76
N ALA A 240 3.56 -6.44 -5.23
CA ALA A 240 3.23 -6.65 -6.64
C ALA A 240 1.84 -6.11 -7.02
N ALA A 241 1.00 -5.73 -6.06
CA ALA A 241 -0.32 -5.14 -6.33
C ALA A 241 -0.25 -3.61 -6.43
N PHE A 242 0.39 -2.96 -5.45
CA PHE A 242 0.41 -1.50 -5.34
C PHE A 242 1.43 -0.82 -6.25
N ALA A 243 2.53 -1.50 -6.58
CA ALA A 243 3.66 -0.92 -7.28
C ALA A 243 4.26 -1.90 -8.30
N PRO A 244 5.00 -1.40 -9.32
CA PRO A 244 5.77 -2.24 -10.23
C PRO A 244 7.02 -2.79 -9.51
N GLY A 245 6.81 -3.70 -8.54
CA GLY A 245 7.82 -4.14 -7.56
C GLY A 245 9.16 -4.59 -8.15
N GLU A 246 9.16 -5.21 -9.33
CA GLU A 246 10.38 -5.62 -10.06
C GLU A 246 11.31 -4.43 -10.33
N ARG A 247 10.74 -3.29 -10.73
CA ARG A 247 11.49 -2.05 -11.01
C ARG A 247 11.97 -1.35 -9.74
N LEU A 248 11.57 -1.85 -8.58
CA LEU A 248 11.80 -1.26 -7.26
C LEU A 248 12.63 -2.17 -6.34
N GLY A 249 13.25 -3.20 -6.91
CA GLY A 249 14.19 -4.07 -6.21
C GLY A 249 13.57 -5.31 -5.58
N ALA A 250 12.31 -5.63 -5.87
CA ALA A 250 11.76 -6.97 -5.62
C ALA A 250 12.07 -7.92 -6.79
N ASP A 251 12.29 -9.19 -6.49
CA ASP A 251 12.51 -10.25 -7.46
C ASP A 251 11.17 -10.84 -7.90
N ALA A 252 10.92 -10.79 -9.21
CA ALA A 252 9.74 -11.32 -9.88
C ALA A 252 9.48 -12.80 -9.57
N ALA A 253 10.53 -13.61 -9.63
CA ALA A 253 10.45 -15.05 -9.39
C ALA A 253 10.17 -15.30 -7.92
N ALA A 254 10.81 -14.58 -7.00
CA ALA A 254 10.51 -14.70 -5.57
C ALA A 254 9.05 -14.33 -5.25
N LEU A 255 8.49 -13.28 -5.86
CA LEU A 255 7.06 -12.94 -5.73
C LEU A 255 6.15 -14.04 -6.29
N ARG A 256 6.48 -14.61 -7.47
CA ARG A 256 5.74 -15.77 -8.04
C ARG A 256 5.78 -16.99 -7.13
N ASN A 257 6.95 -17.31 -6.58
CA ASN A 257 7.13 -18.42 -5.65
C ASN A 257 6.31 -18.19 -4.37
N THR A 258 6.29 -16.96 -3.87
CA THR A 258 5.47 -16.56 -2.72
C THR A 258 3.98 -16.73 -3.00
N LEU A 259 3.53 -16.29 -4.18
CA LEU A 259 2.13 -16.42 -4.59
C LEU A 259 1.71 -17.90 -4.64
N GLY A 260 2.50 -18.73 -5.31
CA GLY A 260 2.25 -20.17 -5.41
C GLY A 260 2.22 -20.88 -4.06
N ALA A 261 3.11 -20.50 -3.14
CA ALA A 261 3.20 -21.11 -1.80
C ALA A 261 2.05 -20.69 -0.85
N THR A 262 1.39 -19.56 -1.10
CA THR A 262 0.46 -18.97 -0.10
C THR A 262 -0.99 -18.91 -0.56
N ILE A 263 -1.26 -18.77 -1.87
CA ILE A 263 -2.58 -18.36 -2.36
C ILE A 263 -3.72 -19.28 -1.93
N ALA A 264 -3.53 -20.60 -1.99
CA ALA A 264 -4.58 -21.56 -1.64
C ALA A 264 -5.01 -21.44 -0.17
N ALA A 265 -4.06 -21.21 0.74
CA ALA A 265 -4.36 -21.05 2.16
C ALA A 265 -4.92 -19.66 2.48
N LEU A 266 -4.45 -18.60 1.78
CA LEU A 266 -4.95 -17.24 1.95
C LEU A 266 -6.43 -17.11 1.57
N LEU A 267 -6.83 -17.64 0.42
CA LEU A 267 -8.22 -17.52 -0.06
C LEU A 267 -9.23 -18.19 0.88
N ARG A 268 -8.83 -19.28 1.56
CA ARG A 268 -9.65 -19.99 2.55
C ARG A 268 -9.76 -19.26 3.90
N ASN A 269 -8.94 -18.23 4.14
CA ASN A 269 -8.93 -17.51 5.41
C ASN A 269 -8.63 -16.02 5.19
N LEU A 270 -9.50 -15.34 4.45
CA LEU A 270 -9.36 -13.90 4.19
C LEU A 270 -9.78 -13.06 5.41
N PRO A 271 -8.85 -12.40 6.10
CA PRO A 271 -9.21 -11.53 7.23
C PRO A 271 -9.84 -10.22 6.75
N TRP A 272 -9.43 -9.69 5.60
CA TRP A 272 -9.99 -8.46 5.02
C TRP A 272 -10.56 -8.71 3.62
N GLY A 273 -11.71 -8.10 3.32
CA GLY A 273 -12.33 -8.25 1.99
C GLY A 273 -11.55 -7.60 0.85
N SER A 274 -10.61 -6.71 1.18
CA SER A 274 -9.69 -6.13 0.20
C SER A 274 -8.57 -7.07 -0.23
N ASP A 275 -8.27 -8.12 0.55
CA ASP A 275 -7.08 -8.96 0.35
C ASP A 275 -7.17 -9.74 -0.96
N ALA A 276 -8.33 -10.34 -1.26
CA ALA A 276 -8.55 -11.07 -2.51
C ALA A 276 -8.29 -10.19 -3.74
N ALA A 277 -8.74 -8.95 -3.72
CA ALA A 277 -8.50 -8.00 -4.79
C ALA A 277 -7.00 -7.67 -4.95
N MET A 278 -6.28 -7.50 -3.83
CA MET A 278 -4.82 -7.30 -3.87
C MET A 278 -4.09 -8.53 -4.41
N TYR A 279 -4.49 -9.73 -4.02
CA TYR A 279 -3.91 -10.98 -4.54
C TYR A 279 -4.22 -11.19 -6.03
N ALA A 280 -5.41 -10.81 -6.50
CA ALA A 280 -5.75 -10.83 -7.92
C ALA A 280 -4.86 -9.86 -8.73
N MET A 281 -4.69 -8.63 -8.26
CA MET A 281 -3.80 -7.64 -8.89
C MET A 281 -2.35 -8.14 -8.92
N ALA A 282 -1.86 -8.73 -7.82
CA ALA A 282 -0.54 -9.33 -7.76
C ALA A 282 -0.40 -10.50 -8.76
N ALA A 283 -1.37 -11.42 -8.81
CA ALA A 283 -1.37 -12.55 -9.74
C ALA A 283 -1.35 -12.09 -11.20
N ALA A 284 -2.16 -11.10 -11.55
CA ALA A 284 -2.19 -10.50 -12.88
C ALA A 284 -0.83 -9.89 -13.25
N ARG A 285 -0.25 -9.06 -12.37
CA ARG A 285 1.05 -8.43 -12.62
C ARG A 285 2.19 -9.45 -12.74
N LEU A 286 2.11 -10.55 -11.99
CA LEU A 286 3.09 -11.63 -12.02
C LEU A 286 2.90 -12.62 -13.19
N GLY A 287 1.97 -12.33 -14.11
CA GLY A 287 1.75 -13.08 -15.34
C GLY A 287 0.78 -14.25 -15.21
N ASN A 288 0.07 -14.38 -14.08
CA ASN A 288 -0.93 -15.42 -13.87
C ASN A 288 -2.36 -14.85 -13.97
N ALA A 289 -2.76 -14.49 -15.19
CA ALA A 289 -4.05 -13.90 -15.48
C ALA A 289 -5.23 -14.85 -15.20
N SER A 290 -5.06 -16.17 -15.44
CA SER A 290 -6.09 -17.16 -15.12
C SER A 290 -6.36 -17.21 -13.61
N LEU A 291 -5.32 -17.25 -12.78
CA LEU A 291 -5.48 -17.18 -11.33
C LEU A 291 -6.10 -15.85 -10.89
N ALA A 292 -5.68 -14.72 -11.47
CA ALA A 292 -6.25 -13.42 -11.14
C ALA A 292 -7.76 -13.36 -11.40
N ALA A 293 -8.21 -13.83 -12.56
CA ALA A 293 -9.62 -13.94 -12.90
C ALA A 293 -10.38 -14.89 -11.96
N SER A 294 -9.81 -16.07 -11.67
CA SER A 294 -10.41 -17.03 -10.74
C SER A 294 -10.50 -16.49 -9.32
N ILE A 295 -9.53 -15.72 -8.84
CA ILE A 295 -9.61 -15.09 -7.52
C ILE A 295 -10.81 -14.16 -7.44
N LEU A 296 -11.03 -13.29 -8.44
CA LEU A 296 -12.13 -12.32 -8.41
C LEU A 296 -13.51 -12.97 -8.64
N ALA A 297 -13.59 -13.93 -9.56
CA ALA A 297 -14.84 -14.62 -9.88
C ALA A 297 -15.23 -15.64 -8.79
N ASP A 298 -14.23 -16.18 -8.11
CA ASP A 298 -14.34 -17.21 -7.08
C ASP A 298 -15.34 -18.34 -7.40
N PRO A 299 -15.18 -19.03 -8.54
CA PRO A 299 -16.15 -20.00 -9.03
C PRO A 299 -16.31 -21.21 -8.11
N ASP A 300 -15.23 -21.60 -7.42
CA ASP A 300 -15.20 -22.75 -6.51
C ASP A 300 -15.61 -22.38 -5.07
N GLY A 301 -15.99 -21.12 -4.85
CA GLY A 301 -16.42 -20.65 -3.56
C GLY A 301 -15.31 -20.65 -2.49
N LEU A 302 -14.06 -20.39 -2.88
CA LEU A 302 -12.90 -20.46 -1.98
C LEU A 302 -12.87 -19.34 -0.95
N TRP A 303 -13.44 -18.18 -1.26
CA TRP A 303 -13.48 -17.07 -0.32
C TRP A 303 -14.29 -17.48 0.91
N SER A 304 -13.65 -17.38 2.08
CA SER A 304 -14.32 -17.61 3.37
C SER A 304 -15.41 -16.58 3.68
N ARG A 305 -15.43 -15.44 2.96
CA ARG A 305 -16.33 -14.31 3.18
C ARG A 305 -16.69 -13.67 1.83
N ARG A 306 -17.93 -13.20 1.68
CA ARG A 306 -18.45 -12.70 0.39
C ARG A 306 -19.16 -11.36 0.54
N PHE A 307 -19.30 -10.69 -0.60
CA PHE A 307 -20.25 -9.61 -0.76
C PHE A 307 -21.68 -10.15 -0.60
N ALA A 308 -22.49 -9.47 0.19
CA ALA A 308 -23.91 -9.71 0.28
C ALA A 308 -24.61 -9.36 -1.06
N PRO A 309 -25.84 -9.85 -1.32
CA PRO A 309 -26.62 -9.45 -2.49
C PRO A 309 -26.83 -7.93 -2.63
N SER A 310 -26.75 -7.20 -1.51
CA SER A 310 -26.77 -5.73 -1.47
C SER A 310 -25.48 -5.07 -2.00
N GLY A 311 -24.46 -5.86 -2.34
CA GLY A 311 -23.16 -5.39 -2.79
C GLY A 311 -22.22 -4.99 -1.66
N HIS A 312 -22.63 -5.07 -0.38
CA HIS A 312 -21.75 -4.77 0.75
C HIS A 312 -20.91 -5.97 1.15
N TYR A 313 -19.63 -5.75 1.42
CA TYR A 313 -18.80 -6.76 2.09
C TYR A 313 -19.00 -6.65 3.61
N ALA A 314 -19.29 -7.78 4.25
CA ALA A 314 -19.39 -7.87 5.70
C ALA A 314 -18.34 -8.85 6.24
N ASN A 315 -17.82 -8.58 7.42
CA ASN A 315 -17.06 -9.54 8.21
C ASN A 315 -17.58 -9.58 9.65
N ALA A 316 -16.97 -10.42 10.51
CA ALA A 316 -17.42 -10.63 11.89
C ALA A 316 -17.46 -9.35 12.75
N PHE A 317 -16.70 -8.33 12.41
CA PHE A 317 -16.56 -7.09 13.19
C PHE A 317 -17.14 -5.86 12.48
N LEU A 318 -17.27 -5.91 11.14
CA LEU A 318 -17.63 -4.78 10.29
C LEU A 318 -18.81 -5.19 9.39
N PRO A 319 -20.05 -4.74 9.69
CA PRO A 319 -21.22 -5.07 8.88
C PRO A 319 -21.18 -4.43 7.49
N VAL A 320 -20.41 -3.34 7.34
CA VAL A 320 -20.13 -2.69 6.04
C VAL A 320 -18.65 -2.34 5.97
N TYR A 321 -17.90 -3.06 5.15
CA TYR A 321 -16.48 -2.83 4.93
C TYR A 321 -16.22 -2.27 3.52
N LEU A 322 -16.40 -0.96 3.38
CA LEU A 322 -16.21 -0.21 2.12
C LEU A 322 -14.83 -0.38 1.46
N PRO A 323 -13.71 -0.58 2.20
CA PRO A 323 -12.43 -0.90 1.59
C PRO A 323 -12.45 -2.08 0.62
N ALA A 324 -13.25 -3.11 0.89
CA ALA A 324 -13.38 -4.27 0.00
C ALA A 324 -14.04 -3.88 -1.33
N ASN A 325 -15.08 -3.06 -1.32
CA ASN A 325 -15.73 -2.55 -2.52
C ASN A 325 -14.75 -1.77 -3.39
N GLY A 326 -14.04 -0.82 -2.79
CA GLY A 326 -13.04 -0.02 -3.50
C GLY A 326 -11.89 -0.86 -4.06
N ALA A 327 -11.45 -1.88 -3.31
CA ALA A 327 -10.40 -2.79 -3.75
C ALA A 327 -10.85 -3.67 -4.92
N LEU A 328 -12.06 -4.23 -4.87
CA LEU A 328 -12.64 -5.00 -6.00
C LEU A 328 -12.71 -4.14 -7.26
N LEU A 329 -13.24 -2.92 -7.15
CA LEU A 329 -13.32 -1.99 -8.28
C LEU A 329 -11.92 -1.63 -8.82
N ALA A 330 -10.94 -1.42 -7.94
CA ALA A 330 -9.56 -1.19 -8.35
C ALA A 330 -8.98 -2.39 -9.11
N ALA A 331 -9.19 -3.61 -8.62
CA ALA A 331 -8.68 -4.84 -9.25
C ALA A 331 -9.31 -5.09 -10.63
N VAL A 332 -10.62 -4.88 -10.78
CA VAL A 332 -11.30 -4.98 -12.08
C VAL A 332 -10.72 -3.97 -13.07
N ALA A 333 -10.60 -2.69 -12.68
CA ALA A 333 -10.01 -1.67 -13.56
C ALA A 333 -8.53 -1.94 -13.86
N PHE A 334 -7.78 -2.45 -12.90
CA PHE A 334 -6.39 -2.86 -13.08
C PHE A 334 -6.25 -3.99 -14.11
N MET A 335 -7.07 -5.03 -14.00
CA MET A 335 -7.03 -6.18 -14.90
C MET A 335 -7.55 -5.85 -16.30
N ALA A 336 -8.56 -4.99 -16.40
CA ALA A 336 -9.20 -4.62 -17.67
C ALA A 336 -8.46 -3.47 -18.40
N GLY A 337 -8.08 -2.41 -17.67
CA GLY A 337 -7.41 -1.23 -18.19
C GLY A 337 -5.90 -1.34 -18.26
N GLY A 338 -5.30 -2.20 -17.44
CA GLY A 338 -3.87 -2.47 -17.43
C GLY A 338 -3.05 -1.54 -16.53
N TRP A 339 -1.73 -1.64 -16.69
CA TRP A 339 -0.74 -0.98 -15.84
C TRP A 339 0.55 -0.66 -16.59
N ASP A 340 1.40 0.22 -16.04
CA ASP A 340 2.64 0.58 -16.74
C ASP A 340 3.55 -0.66 -16.91
N GLY A 341 3.93 -0.96 -18.16
CA GLY A 341 4.73 -2.15 -18.47
C GLY A 341 3.92 -3.42 -18.75
N ASP A 342 2.59 -3.33 -18.88
CA ASP A 342 1.71 -4.43 -19.34
C ASP A 342 1.92 -4.86 -20.81
N GLY A 343 2.84 -4.20 -21.52
CA GLY A 343 3.11 -4.46 -22.94
C GLY A 343 2.05 -3.90 -23.89
N GLY A 344 1.20 -2.97 -23.44
CA GLY A 344 0.18 -2.33 -24.28
C GLY A 344 -0.98 -3.25 -24.65
N ARG A 345 -1.12 -4.39 -23.96
CA ARG A 345 -2.09 -5.43 -24.28
C ARG A 345 -3.49 -5.02 -23.79
N PRO A 346 -4.56 -5.22 -24.57
CA PRO A 346 -5.93 -5.07 -24.07
C PRO A 346 -6.24 -6.08 -22.97
N ALA A 347 -6.89 -5.63 -21.89
CA ALA A 347 -7.30 -6.43 -20.74
C ALA A 347 -6.21 -7.39 -20.23
N PRO A 348 -5.02 -6.87 -19.87
CA PRO A 348 -3.84 -7.70 -19.62
C PRO A 348 -3.95 -8.60 -18.39
N GLY A 349 -4.89 -8.33 -17.49
CA GLY A 349 -5.14 -9.16 -16.32
C GLY A 349 -6.07 -10.35 -16.55
N PHE A 350 -6.61 -10.55 -17.75
CA PHE A 350 -7.50 -11.67 -18.08
C PHE A 350 -6.82 -12.71 -18.98
N PRO A 351 -7.17 -14.00 -18.84
CA PRO A 351 -6.59 -15.06 -19.64
C PRO A 351 -6.99 -14.96 -21.12
N ARG A 352 -6.13 -15.49 -21.99
CA ARG A 352 -6.28 -15.48 -23.46
C ARG A 352 -6.45 -16.86 -24.07
N ASP A 353 -6.66 -17.86 -23.23
CA ASP A 353 -6.89 -19.26 -23.60
C ASP A 353 -8.33 -19.53 -24.08
N GLY A 354 -9.15 -18.48 -24.23
CA GLY A 354 -10.56 -18.58 -24.63
C GLY A 354 -11.53 -18.78 -23.46
N SER A 355 -11.06 -18.93 -22.23
CA SER A 355 -11.93 -19.06 -21.04
C SER A 355 -12.71 -17.78 -20.70
N TRP A 356 -12.23 -16.62 -21.16
CA TRP A 356 -12.87 -15.31 -20.98
C TRP A 356 -12.93 -14.55 -22.30
N THR A 357 -14.09 -13.93 -22.57
CA THR A 357 -14.24 -12.92 -23.62
C THR A 357 -14.44 -11.56 -22.95
N VAL A 358 -13.45 -10.69 -23.05
CA VAL A 358 -13.43 -9.42 -22.30
C VAL A 358 -13.60 -8.23 -23.24
N ARG A 359 -14.55 -7.35 -22.88
CA ARG A 359 -14.72 -6.03 -23.48
C ARG A 359 -14.62 -5.00 -22.35
N ALA A 360 -13.83 -3.96 -22.57
CA ALA A 360 -13.54 -2.95 -21.56
C ALA A 360 -13.31 -1.60 -22.24
N GLU A 361 -13.78 -0.53 -21.61
CA GLU A 361 -13.62 0.85 -22.06
C GLU A 361 -13.57 1.80 -20.86
N GLY A 362 -13.07 3.01 -21.05
CA GLY A 362 -13.09 4.07 -20.03
C GLY A 362 -12.17 3.87 -18.83
N PHE A 363 -11.38 2.78 -18.78
CA PHE A 363 -10.44 2.55 -17.69
C PHE A 363 -9.11 3.29 -17.89
N SER A 364 -8.62 3.91 -16.83
CA SER A 364 -7.28 4.51 -16.78
C SER A 364 -6.24 3.47 -16.33
N LYS A 365 -5.06 3.49 -16.96
CA LYS A 365 -3.95 2.61 -16.56
C LYS A 365 -3.41 2.93 -15.18
N TYR A 366 -3.20 1.87 -14.39
CA TYR A 366 -2.43 1.90 -13.15
C TYR A 366 -0.91 1.97 -13.42
N PHE A 367 -0.08 1.99 -12.38
CA PHE A 367 1.38 2.13 -12.47
C PHE A 367 2.16 0.83 -12.65
#